data_AF-A0A545UNR2-F1
#
_entry.id   AF-A0A545UNR2-F1
#
_cell.length_a   1.000
_cell.length_b   1.000
_cell.length_c   1.000
_cell.angle_alpha   90.00
_cell.angle_beta   90.00
_cell.angle_gamma   90.00
#
_symmetry.space_group_name_H-M   'P 1'
#
loop_
_entity.id
_entity.type
_entity.pdbx_description
1 polymer ?
#
loop_
_entity_poly.entity_id
_entity_poly.type
_entity_poly.pdbx_seq_one_letter_code
_entity_poly.pdbx_strand_id
1 'polypeptide(L)'
;MADQETKVALATDAGAAQAASHETAVAAPAGKKMVKKIIRKKRKPARVQIDPSLITSEPPPQTGTIFNIWYNKWSGGDHDGNAQTKAKGRCNIATDAGYTKADNLTGSFFCVSFARGVCAKGVDCDYLHRLPGVYDIFGPNVDCFGRDKFSDYRDDMGGVGSFMRVNRTVYIGRIHVTDDIEEIVARHFAEWGQVERIRVLNQRGVAFVTYSNEANAQFAKEAMAHQSLDHDEILNVRWATADPNPMAQAREVRRIEEQAAEAIRRALSDEFVAEIEGKDPEARKRRKIESSYGLEGYEAPDEVHFARGAHAVNPRGREGFELEDQQRHMIESGEAFADDAIPGQEHQQQQQQQQQQQQPQQEEQSGGIFSGSTLAALNRAKISVPSKPKSAAPAGPLVSYGSDSDDDE
;
A
#
# COMPACT_ATOMS: atom_id res chain seq x y z
N MET A 1 -20.59 -51.91 -25.74
CA MET A 1 -20.36 -51.80 -27.20
C MET A 1 -19.61 -50.49 -27.40
N ALA A 2 -18.30 -50.47 -27.07
CA ALA A 2 -17.18 -50.81 -27.98
C ALA A 2 -17.06 -49.75 -29.09
N ASP A 3 -15.96 -49.04 -29.32
CA ASP A 3 -14.66 -48.91 -28.67
C ASP A 3 -14.02 -47.58 -29.13
N GLN A 4 -13.19 -46.96 -28.30
CA GLN A 4 -12.27 -45.88 -28.67
C GLN A 4 -10.97 -46.47 -29.20
N GLU A 5 -10.55 -46.12 -30.42
CA GLU A 5 -9.19 -46.43 -30.90
C GLU A 5 -8.32 -45.18 -30.98
N THR A 6 -7.26 -45.23 -30.17
CA THR A 6 -6.11 -44.34 -30.11
C THR A 6 -5.09 -44.79 -31.16
N LYS A 7 -4.69 -43.90 -32.08
CA LYS A 7 -3.58 -44.16 -33.01
C LYS A 7 -2.26 -43.69 -32.40
N VAL A 8 -1.45 -44.65 -31.96
CA VAL A 8 -0.01 -44.50 -31.69
C VAL A 8 0.72 -45.16 -32.86
N ALA A 9 1.49 -44.38 -33.64
CA ALA A 9 2.38 -44.91 -34.65
C ALA A 9 3.81 -44.91 -34.08
N LEU A 10 4.31 -46.11 -33.78
CA LEU A 10 5.69 -46.39 -33.41
C LEU A 10 6.44 -46.75 -34.70
N ALA A 11 7.54 -46.04 -34.99
CA ALA A 11 8.45 -46.40 -36.08
C ALA A 11 9.37 -47.53 -35.63
N THR A 12 9.34 -48.65 -36.35
CA THR A 12 10.29 -49.75 -36.26
C THR A 12 11.29 -49.63 -37.41
N ASP A 13 12.58 -49.56 -37.10
CA ASP A 13 13.64 -49.87 -38.05
C ASP A 13 14.51 -50.98 -37.45
N ALA A 14 14.81 -51.98 -38.28
CA ALA A 14 15.49 -53.21 -37.90
C ALA A 14 16.68 -53.46 -38.83
N GLY A 15 17.87 -53.41 -38.23
CA GLY A 15 18.93 -54.41 -38.40
C GLY A 15 19.88 -54.32 -39.61
N ALA A 16 21.15 -54.04 -39.34
CA ALA A 16 22.29 -54.80 -39.89
C ALA A 16 23.57 -54.56 -39.07
N ALA A 17 24.38 -55.61 -38.91
CA ALA A 17 25.49 -55.78 -37.99
C ALA A 17 26.81 -55.07 -38.36
N GLN A 18 27.69 -54.82 -37.37
CA GLN A 18 29.02 -55.47 -37.23
C GLN A 18 29.96 -54.80 -36.19
N ALA A 19 30.75 -55.67 -35.55
CA ALA A 19 32.10 -55.51 -35.00
C ALA A 19 32.34 -54.75 -33.67
N ALA A 20 33.23 -55.35 -32.87
CA ALA A 20 33.57 -55.04 -31.49
C ALA A 20 34.81 -54.14 -31.38
N SER A 21 34.84 -53.32 -30.33
CA SER A 21 36.07 -52.99 -29.58
C SER A 21 35.72 -52.35 -28.23
N HIS A 22 36.31 -52.89 -27.17
CA HIS A 22 36.29 -52.40 -25.79
C HIS A 22 36.92 -51.00 -25.68
N GLU A 23 36.29 -50.07 -24.97
CA GLU A 23 37.00 -49.09 -24.13
C GLU A 23 36.04 -48.46 -23.09
N THR A 24 36.42 -48.60 -21.82
CA THR A 24 35.72 -48.08 -20.65
C THR A 24 36.09 -46.61 -20.45
N ALA A 25 35.15 -45.70 -20.65
CA ALA A 25 35.26 -44.31 -20.21
C ALA A 25 33.92 -43.86 -19.60
N VAL A 26 33.94 -43.58 -18.30
CA VAL A 26 32.82 -43.02 -17.54
C VAL A 26 32.65 -41.57 -17.95
N ALA A 27 31.60 -41.26 -18.71
CA ALA A 27 31.20 -39.90 -19.02
C ALA A 27 29.75 -39.67 -18.56
N ALA A 28 29.60 -38.77 -17.57
CA ALA A 28 28.31 -38.33 -17.07
C ALA A 28 27.47 -37.68 -18.19
N PRO A 29 26.17 -38.00 -18.36
CA PRO A 29 25.36 -37.33 -19.36
C PRO A 29 25.03 -35.92 -18.89
N ALA A 30 25.57 -34.92 -19.59
CA ALA A 30 25.15 -33.54 -19.49
C ALA A 30 23.64 -33.45 -19.76
N GLY A 31 22.87 -33.20 -18.69
CA GLY A 31 21.42 -33.05 -18.75
C GLY A 31 21.03 -31.86 -19.62
N LYS A 32 20.53 -32.15 -20.83
CA LYS A 32 19.84 -31.16 -21.65
C LYS A 32 18.61 -30.68 -20.87
N LYS A 33 18.61 -29.44 -20.40
CA LYS A 33 17.46 -28.79 -19.78
C LYS A 33 16.32 -28.74 -20.81
N MET A 34 15.38 -29.67 -20.71
CA MET A 34 14.14 -29.63 -21.47
C MET A 34 13.30 -28.48 -20.94
N VAL A 35 13.36 -27.33 -21.60
CA VAL A 35 12.41 -26.25 -21.38
C VAL A 35 11.06 -26.74 -21.89
N LYS A 36 10.24 -27.29 -21.00
CA LYS A 36 8.84 -27.61 -21.30
C LYS A 36 8.17 -26.30 -21.68
N LYS A 37 7.89 -26.13 -22.98
CA LYS A 37 7.12 -25.01 -23.50
C LYS A 37 5.73 -25.09 -22.86
N ILE A 38 5.48 -24.25 -21.86
CA ILE A 38 4.17 -24.12 -21.22
C ILE A 38 3.24 -23.56 -22.29
N ILE A 39 2.45 -24.44 -22.92
CA ILE A 39 1.39 -24.03 -23.83
C ILE A 39 0.34 -23.36 -22.96
N ARG A 40 0.38 -22.02 -22.88
CA ARG A 40 -0.67 -21.23 -22.24
C ARG A 40 -1.98 -21.53 -22.95
N LYS A 41 -2.90 -22.19 -22.25
CA LYS A 41 -4.27 -22.44 -22.72
C LYS A 41 -4.86 -21.10 -23.13
N LYS A 42 -5.23 -20.94 -24.40
CA LYS A 42 -5.85 -19.70 -24.89
C LYS A 42 -7.09 -19.43 -24.03
N ARG A 43 -7.21 -18.21 -23.49
CA ARG A 43 -8.37 -17.81 -22.70
C ARG A 43 -9.62 -17.96 -23.57
N LYS A 44 -10.69 -18.51 -23.00
CA LYS A 44 -11.96 -18.68 -23.70
C LYS A 44 -12.60 -17.31 -23.94
N PRO A 45 -13.45 -17.15 -24.98
CA PRO A 45 -14.27 -15.96 -25.13
C PRO A 45 -15.20 -15.78 -23.92
N ALA A 46 -15.45 -14.52 -23.53
CA ALA A 46 -16.41 -14.24 -22.47
C ALA A 46 -17.85 -14.57 -22.92
N ARG A 47 -18.60 -15.24 -22.04
CA ARG A 47 -19.97 -15.66 -22.34
C ARG A 47 -20.94 -14.47 -22.25
N VAL A 48 -21.97 -14.46 -23.10
CA VAL A 48 -23.13 -13.57 -22.96
C VAL A 48 -24.01 -14.11 -21.84
N GLN A 49 -24.26 -13.31 -20.78
CA GLN A 49 -24.96 -13.77 -19.58
C GLN A 49 -26.49 -13.68 -19.72
N ILE A 50 -26.97 -12.59 -20.32
CA ILE A 50 -28.39 -12.33 -20.55
C ILE A 50 -28.56 -11.86 -21.98
N ASP A 51 -29.61 -12.32 -22.63
CA ASP A 51 -29.97 -11.86 -23.97
C ASP A 51 -30.40 -10.38 -23.92
N PRO A 52 -29.93 -9.52 -24.84
CA PRO A 52 -30.26 -8.10 -24.83
C PRO A 52 -31.76 -7.78 -24.78
N SER A 53 -32.62 -8.66 -25.31
CA SER A 53 -34.07 -8.51 -25.31
C SER A 53 -34.72 -8.65 -23.94
N LEU A 54 -34.08 -9.36 -23.00
CA LEU A 54 -34.57 -9.55 -21.63
C LEU A 54 -34.26 -8.35 -20.72
N ILE A 55 -33.44 -7.40 -21.20
CA ILE A 55 -33.19 -6.15 -20.50
C ILE A 55 -34.36 -5.21 -20.79
N THR A 56 -35.50 -5.46 -20.16
CA THR A 56 -36.65 -4.56 -20.19
C THR A 56 -36.49 -3.50 -19.11
N SER A 57 -36.60 -2.23 -19.50
CA SER A 57 -36.73 -1.11 -18.58
C SER A 57 -38.16 -1.08 -18.03
N GLU A 58 -38.47 -1.99 -17.11
CA GLU A 58 -39.72 -1.92 -16.37
C GLU A 58 -39.69 -0.69 -15.45
N PRO A 59 -40.74 0.14 -15.45
CA PRO A 59 -40.87 1.23 -14.50
C PRO A 59 -40.77 0.70 -13.06
N PRO A 60 -40.18 1.47 -12.13
CA PRO A 60 -40.09 1.02 -10.75
C PRO A 60 -41.51 0.79 -10.19
N PRO A 61 -41.68 -0.20 -9.31
CA PRO A 61 -42.98 -0.50 -8.70
C PRO A 61 -43.56 0.76 -8.05
N GLN A 62 -44.86 0.93 -8.15
CA GLN A 62 -45.56 2.09 -7.60
C GLN A 62 -45.53 2.07 -6.08
N THR A 63 -44.56 2.76 -5.48
CA THR A 63 -44.43 2.91 -4.02
C THR A 63 -45.01 4.24 -3.51
N GLY A 64 -45.59 5.07 -4.39
CA GLY A 64 -46.11 6.38 -4.01
C GLY A 64 -47.19 6.91 -4.93
N THR A 65 -47.66 8.10 -4.60
CA THR A 65 -48.80 8.74 -5.28
C THR A 65 -48.38 9.52 -6.52
N ILE A 66 -47.21 10.17 -6.49
CA ILE A 66 -46.73 11.01 -7.58
C ILE A 66 -45.37 10.48 -8.08
N PHE A 67 -45.26 10.18 -9.37
CA PHE A 67 -43.97 9.80 -9.97
C PHE A 67 -43.17 11.06 -10.33
N ASN A 68 -42.02 11.22 -9.70
CA ASN A 68 -41.10 12.31 -9.98
C ASN A 68 -40.20 11.95 -11.19
N ILE A 69 -40.46 12.60 -12.33
CA ILE A 69 -39.75 12.38 -13.60
C ILE A 69 -38.28 12.82 -13.53
N TRP A 70 -37.93 13.80 -12.69
CA TRP A 70 -36.54 14.27 -12.60
C TRP A 70 -35.65 13.28 -11.84
N TYR A 71 -36.18 12.66 -10.79
CA TYR A 71 -35.44 11.72 -9.94
C TYR A 71 -35.75 10.25 -10.24
N ASN A 72 -36.63 9.97 -11.22
CA ASN A 72 -37.19 8.64 -11.53
C ASN A 72 -37.63 7.86 -10.29
N LYS A 73 -38.30 8.54 -9.36
CA LYS A 73 -38.73 7.98 -8.07
C LYS A 73 -40.16 8.38 -7.74
N TRP A 74 -40.87 7.50 -7.06
CA TRP A 74 -42.18 7.80 -6.50
C TRP A 74 -42.05 8.66 -5.24
N SER A 75 -42.93 9.65 -5.10
CA SER A 75 -43.06 10.57 -3.98
C SER A 75 -44.44 10.42 -3.31
N GLY A 76 -44.53 10.71 -2.01
CA GLY A 76 -45.81 10.83 -1.29
C GLY A 76 -46.55 9.50 -1.03
N GLY A 77 -45.84 8.39 -0.90
CA GLY A 77 -46.36 7.12 -0.37
C GLY A 77 -45.72 6.76 0.97
N ASP A 78 -46.22 5.70 1.61
CA ASP A 78 -45.53 5.11 2.77
C ASP A 78 -44.13 4.70 2.32
N HIS A 79 -43.10 5.11 3.08
CA HIS A 79 -41.74 4.71 2.74
C HIS A 79 -41.60 3.26 3.18
N ASP A 80 -41.97 2.33 2.29
CA ASP A 80 -41.64 0.90 2.44
C ASP A 80 -40.12 0.80 2.56
N GLY A 81 -39.65 0.84 3.81
CA GLY A 81 -38.27 1.05 4.15
C GLY A 81 -37.42 -0.05 3.55
N ASN A 82 -36.72 0.26 2.47
CA ASN A 82 -35.60 -0.54 1.99
C ASN A 82 -35.99 -1.99 1.60
N ALA A 83 -37.15 -2.18 0.96
CA ALA A 83 -37.52 -3.45 0.34
C ALA A 83 -36.58 -3.74 -0.84
N GLN A 84 -35.49 -4.43 -0.54
CA GLN A 84 -34.53 -4.87 -1.54
C GLN A 84 -35.07 -6.10 -2.26
N THR A 85 -35.02 -6.11 -3.59
CA THR A 85 -35.37 -7.27 -4.41
C THR A 85 -34.13 -8.13 -4.67
N LYS A 86 -34.33 -9.43 -4.87
CA LYS A 86 -33.25 -10.34 -5.28
C LYS A 86 -32.67 -9.92 -6.63
N ALA A 87 -31.36 -10.06 -6.78
CA ALA A 87 -30.70 -9.82 -8.05
C ALA A 87 -31.24 -10.76 -9.15
N LYS A 88 -31.32 -10.24 -10.39
CA LYS A 88 -31.84 -11.00 -11.54
C LYS A 88 -30.91 -12.14 -12.00
N GLY A 89 -29.62 -12.03 -11.72
CA GLY A 89 -28.62 -13.01 -12.10
C GLY A 89 -27.41 -12.97 -11.17
N ARG A 90 -26.58 -14.01 -11.21
CA ARG A 90 -25.33 -14.15 -10.48
C ARG A 90 -24.26 -14.62 -11.45
N CYS A 91 -23.11 -13.96 -11.51
CA CYS A 91 -22.05 -14.41 -12.41
C CYS A 91 -21.31 -15.61 -11.84
N ASN A 92 -20.93 -16.53 -12.74
CA ASN A 92 -20.05 -17.65 -12.42
C ASN A 92 -18.73 -17.46 -13.14
N ILE A 93 -17.67 -17.28 -12.37
CA ILE A 93 -16.36 -16.88 -12.87
C ILE A 93 -15.75 -17.98 -13.75
N ALA A 94 -16.00 -19.26 -13.45
CA ALA A 94 -15.45 -20.36 -14.22
C ALA A 94 -16.06 -20.48 -15.62
N THR A 95 -17.31 -20.09 -15.79
CA THR A 95 -18.06 -20.20 -17.06
C THR A 95 -18.10 -18.91 -17.85
N ASP A 96 -18.24 -17.77 -17.16
CA ASP A 96 -18.55 -16.50 -17.80
C ASP A 96 -17.31 -15.65 -18.07
N ALA A 97 -16.24 -15.87 -17.29
CA ALA A 97 -14.99 -15.13 -17.48
C ALA A 97 -14.29 -15.56 -18.78
N GLY A 98 -13.75 -14.57 -19.49
CA GLY A 98 -13.11 -14.79 -20.77
C GLY A 98 -12.42 -13.55 -21.30
N TYR A 99 -11.95 -13.62 -22.54
CA TYR A 99 -11.44 -12.44 -23.22
C TYR A 99 -12.59 -11.59 -23.76
N THR A 100 -12.41 -10.27 -23.70
CA THR A 100 -13.31 -9.27 -24.29
C THR A 100 -12.52 -8.30 -25.17
N LYS A 101 -13.20 -7.31 -25.79
CA LYS A 101 -12.52 -6.23 -26.54
C LYS A 101 -11.57 -5.42 -25.68
N ALA A 102 -11.90 -5.28 -24.39
CA ALA A 102 -11.10 -4.56 -23.41
C ALA A 102 -9.73 -5.20 -23.15
N ASP A 103 -9.54 -6.51 -23.36
CA ASP A 103 -8.22 -7.13 -23.16
C ASP A 103 -7.18 -6.62 -24.19
N ASN A 104 -7.62 -6.01 -25.30
CA ASN A 104 -6.72 -5.37 -26.27
C ASN A 104 -6.34 -3.94 -25.89
N LEU A 105 -7.09 -3.32 -24.98
CA LEU A 105 -6.89 -1.94 -24.53
C LEU A 105 -6.18 -1.94 -23.18
N THR A 106 -5.06 -1.22 -23.09
CA THR A 106 -4.33 -1.09 -21.83
C THR A 106 -5.04 -0.10 -20.90
N GLY A 107 -5.21 -0.45 -19.63
CA GLY A 107 -5.86 0.42 -18.64
C GLY A 107 -7.39 0.38 -18.67
N SER A 108 -7.99 -0.64 -19.31
CA SER A 108 -9.43 -0.86 -19.23
C SER A 108 -9.90 -1.28 -17.84
N PHE A 109 -11.14 -0.92 -17.52
CA PHE A 109 -11.81 -1.25 -16.27
C PHE A 109 -12.65 -2.53 -16.37
N PHE A 110 -13.07 -3.05 -15.22
CA PHE A 110 -13.97 -4.20 -15.15
C PHE A 110 -15.42 -3.84 -15.47
N CYS A 111 -16.18 -4.80 -15.97
CA CYS A 111 -17.59 -4.58 -16.27
C CYS A 111 -18.45 -4.76 -15.01
N VAL A 112 -19.20 -3.72 -14.59
CA VAL A 112 -20.16 -3.81 -13.47
C VAL A 112 -21.26 -4.83 -13.77
N SER A 113 -21.78 -4.83 -15.00
CA SER A 113 -22.82 -5.77 -15.41
C SER A 113 -22.34 -7.21 -15.40
N PHE A 114 -21.05 -7.45 -15.69
CA PHE A 114 -20.44 -8.77 -15.57
C PHE A 114 -20.41 -9.23 -14.11
N ALA A 115 -19.93 -8.38 -13.19
CA ALA A 115 -19.93 -8.69 -11.76
C ALA A 115 -21.35 -9.04 -11.26
N ARG A 116 -22.37 -8.31 -11.73
CA ARG A 116 -23.78 -8.56 -11.42
C ARG A 116 -24.41 -9.75 -12.16
N GLY A 117 -23.72 -10.41 -13.09
CA GLY A 117 -24.28 -11.55 -13.83
C GLY A 117 -25.30 -11.19 -14.91
N VAL A 118 -25.29 -9.95 -15.42
CA VAL A 118 -26.31 -9.42 -16.35
C VAL A 118 -25.70 -8.81 -17.62
N CYS A 119 -24.45 -9.11 -17.95
CA CYS A 119 -23.80 -8.55 -19.14
C CYS A 119 -24.32 -9.20 -20.43
N ALA A 120 -24.95 -8.39 -21.28
CA ALA A 120 -25.45 -8.81 -22.60
C ALA A 120 -24.41 -8.71 -23.73
N LYS A 121 -23.25 -8.08 -23.50
CA LYS A 121 -22.22 -7.87 -24.54
C LYS A 121 -21.26 -9.06 -24.70
N GLY A 122 -21.04 -9.87 -23.67
CA GLY A 122 -20.11 -11.00 -23.71
C GLY A 122 -18.71 -10.61 -24.24
N VAL A 123 -18.25 -11.28 -25.31
CA VAL A 123 -16.96 -11.02 -25.99
C VAL A 123 -16.84 -9.59 -26.49
N ASP A 124 -17.95 -8.99 -26.92
CA ASP A 124 -17.99 -7.66 -27.50
C ASP A 124 -17.99 -6.54 -26.45
N CYS A 125 -17.81 -6.87 -25.17
CA CYS A 125 -17.79 -5.89 -24.10
C CYS A 125 -16.52 -5.01 -24.13
N ASP A 126 -16.72 -3.71 -23.96
CA ASP A 126 -15.66 -2.69 -23.87
C ASP A 126 -14.94 -2.68 -22.51
N TYR A 127 -15.37 -3.55 -21.60
CA TYR A 127 -14.83 -3.72 -20.25
C TYR A 127 -14.36 -5.17 -20.03
N LEU A 128 -13.50 -5.37 -19.04
CA LEU A 128 -12.87 -6.65 -18.73
C LEU A 128 -13.85 -7.62 -18.03
N HIS A 129 -13.88 -8.88 -18.50
CA HIS A 129 -14.66 -9.98 -17.90
C HIS A 129 -13.72 -11.01 -17.24
N ARG A 130 -13.07 -10.61 -16.16
CA ARG A 130 -12.23 -11.46 -15.30
C ARG A 130 -12.13 -10.85 -13.90
N LEU A 131 -11.56 -11.57 -12.96
CA LEU A 131 -11.24 -11.02 -11.64
C LEU A 131 -10.00 -10.10 -11.69
N PRO A 132 -9.94 -9.07 -10.83
CA PRO A 132 -8.75 -8.25 -10.66
C PRO A 132 -7.52 -9.07 -10.23
N GLY A 133 -6.45 -8.97 -11.02
CA GLY A 133 -5.15 -9.55 -10.69
C GLY A 133 -4.25 -8.59 -9.92
N VAL A 134 -3.06 -9.06 -9.55
CA VAL A 134 -2.00 -8.23 -8.94
C VAL A 134 -1.46 -7.14 -9.87
N TYR A 135 -1.64 -7.29 -11.18
CA TYR A 135 -1.16 -6.33 -12.18
C TYR A 135 -2.20 -5.25 -12.52
N ASP A 136 -3.44 -5.39 -12.03
CA ASP A 136 -4.55 -4.47 -12.28
C ASP A 136 -4.55 -3.37 -11.21
N ILE A 137 -3.70 -2.36 -11.42
CA ILE A 137 -3.49 -1.24 -10.50
C ILE A 137 -4.31 -0.04 -10.98
N PHE A 138 -5.17 0.50 -10.13
CA PHE A 138 -6.00 1.66 -10.40
C PHE A 138 -5.57 2.86 -9.54
N GLY A 139 -5.86 4.06 -10.03
CA GLY A 139 -5.64 5.29 -9.25
C GLY A 139 -6.51 5.31 -7.99
N PRO A 140 -6.07 5.97 -6.91
CA PRO A 140 -6.80 5.99 -5.64
C PRO A 140 -8.14 6.71 -5.72
N ASN A 141 -8.38 7.55 -6.73
CA ASN A 141 -9.63 8.27 -6.96
C ASN A 141 -10.69 7.44 -7.73
N VAL A 142 -10.30 6.33 -8.35
CA VAL A 142 -11.19 5.53 -9.21
C VAL A 142 -11.32 4.11 -8.65
N ASP A 143 -12.49 3.51 -8.82
CA ASP A 143 -12.81 2.11 -8.51
C ASP A 143 -12.38 1.19 -9.66
N CYS A 144 -12.20 -0.10 -9.42
CA CYS A 144 -11.90 -1.12 -10.43
C CYS A 144 -12.89 -1.14 -11.62
N PHE A 145 -14.09 -0.58 -11.43
CA PHE A 145 -15.13 -0.41 -12.47
C PHE A 145 -15.06 0.91 -13.24
N GLY A 146 -14.10 1.80 -12.95
CA GLY A 146 -13.97 3.11 -13.62
C GLY A 146 -14.91 4.18 -13.08
N ARG A 147 -15.49 3.99 -11.89
CA ARG A 147 -16.35 4.96 -11.20
C ARG A 147 -15.52 5.81 -10.26
N ASP A 148 -15.84 7.10 -10.14
CA ASP A 148 -15.15 7.99 -9.21
C ASP A 148 -15.52 7.67 -7.75
N LYS A 149 -14.51 7.69 -6.87
CA LYS A 149 -14.67 7.56 -5.42
C LYS A 149 -14.90 8.94 -4.80
N PHE A 150 -15.62 8.97 -3.68
CA PHE A 150 -15.96 10.20 -2.97
C PHE A 150 -14.95 10.51 -1.85
N SER A 151 -14.99 11.74 -1.31
CA SER A 151 -14.15 12.09 -0.14
C SER A 151 -14.56 11.29 1.09
N ASP A 152 -15.87 11.19 1.33
CA ASP A 152 -16.45 10.56 2.50
C ASP A 152 -17.34 9.37 2.11
N TYR A 153 -17.52 8.47 3.07
CA TYR A 153 -18.50 7.39 2.93
C TYR A 153 -19.92 7.96 3.03
N ARG A 154 -20.86 7.31 2.33
CA ARG A 154 -22.28 7.53 2.57
C ARG A 154 -22.66 7.02 3.96
N ASP A 155 -23.69 7.62 4.56
CA ASP A 155 -24.22 7.22 5.88
C ASP A 155 -24.66 5.75 5.91
N ASP A 156 -25.20 5.24 4.80
CA ASP A 156 -25.58 3.84 4.62
C ASP A 156 -24.38 2.89 4.34
N MET A 157 -23.13 3.39 4.35
CA MET A 157 -21.92 2.68 3.94
C MET A 157 -22.04 1.97 2.57
N GLY A 158 -22.94 2.47 1.72
CA GLY A 158 -23.18 1.97 0.37
C GLY A 158 -22.27 2.63 -0.67
N GLY A 159 -22.54 2.36 -1.95
CA GLY A 159 -21.87 3.03 -3.06
C GLY A 159 -20.40 2.61 -3.29
N VAL A 160 -19.62 3.50 -3.89
CA VAL A 160 -18.27 3.21 -4.41
C VAL A 160 -17.21 3.17 -3.31
N GLY A 161 -17.42 3.96 -2.24
CA GLY A 161 -16.47 4.11 -1.14
C GLY A 161 -15.72 5.45 -1.19
N SER A 162 -14.77 5.62 -0.27
CA SER A 162 -13.98 6.84 -0.13
C SER A 162 -12.54 6.66 -0.63
N PHE A 163 -11.94 7.69 -1.23
CA PHE A 163 -10.52 7.70 -1.57
C PHE A 163 -9.61 8.07 -0.38
N MET A 164 -10.14 8.66 0.70
CA MET A 164 -9.36 9.06 1.88
C MET A 164 -8.91 7.85 2.70
N ARG A 165 -9.69 6.76 2.67
CA ARG A 165 -9.41 5.53 3.40
C ARG A 165 -9.56 4.33 2.49
N VAL A 166 -8.46 3.60 2.31
CA VAL A 166 -8.44 2.31 1.61
C VAL A 166 -9.19 1.27 2.45
N ASN A 167 -10.34 0.83 1.95
CA ASN A 167 -11.15 -0.20 2.60
C ASN A 167 -11.09 -1.50 1.77
N ARG A 168 -10.60 -2.57 2.41
CA ARG A 168 -10.56 -3.93 1.85
C ARG A 168 -11.56 -4.87 2.50
N THR A 169 -12.33 -4.35 3.45
CA THR A 169 -13.26 -5.08 4.30
C THR A 169 -14.69 -4.81 3.86
N VAL A 170 -15.42 -5.88 3.58
CA VAL A 170 -16.82 -5.85 3.19
C VAL A 170 -17.67 -6.38 4.34
N TYR A 171 -18.70 -5.61 4.69
CA TYR A 171 -19.75 -6.00 5.61
C TYR A 171 -20.83 -6.76 4.83
N ILE A 172 -21.26 -7.90 5.38
CA ILE A 172 -22.32 -8.73 4.82
C ILE A 172 -23.34 -8.92 5.94
N GLY A 173 -24.56 -8.46 5.72
CA GLY A 173 -25.67 -8.61 6.66
C GLY A 173 -26.85 -9.33 6.05
N ARG A 174 -27.83 -9.65 6.90
CA ARG A 174 -29.04 -10.43 6.56
C ARG A 174 -28.71 -11.84 6.09
N ILE A 175 -27.68 -12.44 6.69
CA ILE A 175 -27.37 -13.86 6.50
C ILE A 175 -28.25 -14.67 7.46
N HIS A 176 -28.87 -15.72 6.96
CA HIS A 176 -29.63 -16.68 7.74
C HIS A 176 -28.67 -17.45 8.63
N VAL A 177 -28.97 -17.44 9.93
CA VAL A 177 -28.15 -18.11 10.92
C VAL A 177 -28.33 -19.63 10.81
N THR A 178 -27.26 -20.32 10.44
CA THR A 178 -27.09 -21.79 10.48
C THR A 178 -25.76 -22.14 11.17
N ASP A 179 -25.48 -23.41 11.39
CA ASP A 179 -24.21 -23.81 11.99
C ASP A 179 -23.05 -23.75 10.96
N ASP A 180 -23.37 -23.92 9.67
CA ASP A 180 -22.39 -23.98 8.57
C ASP A 180 -22.11 -22.62 7.90
N ILE A 181 -22.54 -21.49 8.50
CA ILE A 181 -22.42 -20.15 7.88
C ILE A 181 -20.98 -19.83 7.48
N GLU A 182 -20.01 -20.19 8.31
CA GLU A 182 -18.60 -19.90 8.06
C GLU A 182 -18.11 -20.55 6.77
N GLU A 183 -18.49 -21.80 6.53
CA GLU A 183 -18.16 -22.54 5.32
C GLU A 183 -18.87 -21.97 4.09
N ILE A 184 -20.15 -21.62 4.24
CA ILE A 184 -20.96 -21.03 3.16
C ILE A 184 -20.37 -19.68 2.73
N VAL A 185 -20.08 -18.80 3.69
CA VAL A 185 -19.45 -17.49 3.42
C VAL A 185 -18.07 -17.69 2.81
N ALA A 186 -17.25 -18.60 3.35
CA ALA A 186 -15.94 -18.88 2.79
C ALA A 186 -16.01 -19.38 1.34
N ARG A 187 -16.92 -20.32 1.04
CA ARG A 187 -17.10 -20.90 -0.29
C ARG A 187 -17.47 -19.83 -1.32
N HIS A 188 -18.49 -19.02 -1.03
CA HIS A 188 -18.99 -18.02 -1.99
C HIS A 188 -18.07 -16.80 -2.11
N PHE A 189 -17.44 -16.34 -1.03
CA PHE A 189 -16.59 -15.15 -1.07
C PHE A 189 -15.16 -15.43 -1.55
N ALA A 190 -14.66 -16.66 -1.42
CA ALA A 190 -13.34 -17.05 -1.95
C ALA A 190 -13.29 -17.07 -3.48
N GLU A 191 -14.43 -17.22 -4.15
CA GLU A 191 -14.51 -17.19 -5.62
C GLU A 191 -14.09 -15.83 -6.19
N TRP A 192 -14.41 -14.73 -5.51
CA TRP A 192 -14.20 -13.36 -6.02
C TRP A 192 -12.78 -12.83 -5.87
N GLY A 193 -11.91 -13.52 -5.13
CA GLY A 193 -10.54 -13.09 -4.94
C GLY A 193 -9.90 -13.68 -3.69
N GLN A 194 -8.61 -13.39 -3.51
CA GLN A 194 -7.86 -13.87 -2.36
C GLN A 194 -8.33 -13.17 -1.07
N VAL A 195 -8.89 -13.96 -0.16
CA VAL A 195 -9.36 -13.53 1.14
C VAL A 195 -8.21 -13.65 2.14
N GLU A 196 -8.00 -12.60 2.95
CA GLU A 196 -7.04 -12.59 4.05
C GLU A 196 -7.69 -13.10 5.34
N ARG A 197 -8.91 -12.63 5.63
CA ARG A 197 -9.61 -12.97 6.87
C ARG A 197 -11.12 -12.95 6.68
N ILE A 198 -11.78 -13.96 7.22
CA ILE A 198 -13.24 -14.01 7.38
C ILE A 198 -13.54 -13.99 8.88
N ARG A 199 -14.49 -13.15 9.30
CA ARG A 199 -15.02 -13.13 10.66
C ARG A 199 -16.54 -13.16 10.58
N VAL A 200 -17.13 -14.26 11.04
CA VAL A 200 -18.59 -14.41 11.11
C VAL A 200 -19.05 -14.16 12.54
N LEU A 201 -20.22 -13.52 12.68
CA LEU A 201 -20.88 -13.23 13.95
C LEU A 201 -22.26 -13.88 13.92
N ASN A 202 -22.34 -15.15 14.33
CA ASN A 202 -23.53 -15.99 14.18
C ASN A 202 -24.75 -15.40 14.90
N GLN A 203 -24.56 -14.79 16.07
CA GLN A 203 -25.64 -14.15 16.85
C GLN A 203 -26.38 -13.05 16.09
N ARG A 204 -25.71 -12.36 15.14
CA ARG A 204 -26.29 -11.24 14.40
C ARG A 204 -26.56 -11.56 12.93
N GLY A 205 -26.16 -12.74 12.43
CA GLY A 205 -26.22 -13.05 11.00
C GLY A 205 -25.40 -12.08 10.15
N VAL A 206 -24.21 -11.71 10.65
CA VAL A 206 -23.30 -10.74 10.00
C VAL A 206 -21.94 -11.39 9.77
N ALA A 207 -21.33 -11.10 8.63
CA ALA A 207 -19.94 -11.47 8.34
C ALA A 207 -19.12 -10.26 7.88
N PHE A 208 -17.82 -10.31 8.18
CA PHE A 208 -16.82 -9.38 7.70
C PHE A 208 -15.78 -10.15 6.90
N VAL A 209 -15.61 -9.79 5.63
CA VAL A 209 -14.64 -10.42 4.74
C VAL A 209 -13.59 -9.39 4.36
N THR A 210 -12.33 -9.69 4.66
CA THR A 210 -11.16 -8.85 4.34
C THR A 210 -10.43 -9.46 3.16
N TYR A 211 -10.33 -8.73 2.05
CA TYR A 211 -9.56 -9.15 0.87
C TYR A 211 -8.11 -8.66 0.93
N SER A 212 -7.23 -9.31 0.18
CA SER A 212 -5.84 -8.84 0.00
C SER A 212 -5.79 -7.53 -0.78
N ASN A 213 -6.52 -7.46 -1.89
CA ASN A 213 -6.58 -6.32 -2.80
C ASN A 213 -7.88 -5.53 -2.63
N GLU A 214 -7.80 -4.19 -2.68
CA GLU A 214 -8.97 -3.30 -2.69
C GLU A 214 -9.89 -3.58 -3.88
N ALA A 215 -9.32 -3.80 -5.07
CA ALA A 215 -10.08 -4.09 -6.29
C ALA A 215 -10.95 -5.35 -6.15
N ASN A 216 -10.46 -6.39 -5.45
CA ASN A 216 -11.24 -7.60 -5.21
C ASN A 216 -12.40 -7.33 -4.24
N ALA A 217 -12.20 -6.49 -3.23
CA ALA A 217 -13.27 -6.09 -2.31
C ALA A 217 -14.37 -5.28 -3.03
N GLN A 218 -13.98 -4.34 -3.89
CA GLN A 218 -14.89 -3.56 -4.73
C GLN A 218 -15.69 -4.48 -5.67
N PHE A 219 -15.01 -5.41 -6.34
CA PHE A 219 -15.63 -6.36 -7.25
C PHE A 219 -16.60 -7.30 -6.53
N ALA A 220 -16.18 -7.90 -5.42
CA ALA A 220 -16.99 -8.80 -4.60
C ALA A 220 -18.23 -8.09 -4.04
N LYS A 221 -18.11 -6.82 -3.63
CA LYS A 221 -19.23 -6.02 -3.14
C LYS A 221 -20.35 -5.91 -4.19
N GLU A 222 -20.02 -5.56 -5.43
CA GLU A 222 -21.02 -5.43 -6.49
C GLU A 222 -21.56 -6.78 -6.97
N ALA A 223 -20.73 -7.83 -6.94
CA ALA A 223 -21.13 -9.17 -7.36
C ALA A 223 -22.10 -9.84 -6.38
N MET A 224 -21.87 -9.67 -5.07
CA MET A 224 -22.66 -10.29 -4.01
C MET A 224 -23.82 -9.43 -3.49
N ALA A 225 -23.94 -8.17 -3.94
CA ALA A 225 -25.05 -7.30 -3.56
C ALA A 225 -26.39 -7.88 -4.03
N HIS A 226 -27.35 -7.97 -3.11
CA HIS A 226 -28.71 -8.50 -3.36
C HIS A 226 -28.76 -9.96 -3.84
N GLN A 227 -27.68 -10.71 -3.67
CA GLN A 227 -27.65 -12.14 -3.96
C GLN A 227 -28.21 -12.94 -2.78
N SER A 228 -28.50 -14.21 -3.05
CA SER A 228 -28.69 -15.25 -2.05
C SER A 228 -27.43 -16.11 -1.92
N LEU A 229 -27.16 -16.61 -0.71
CA LEU A 229 -26.18 -17.68 -0.50
C LEU A 229 -26.82 -19.04 -0.81
N ASP A 230 -26.85 -19.96 0.16
CA ASP A 230 -27.48 -21.28 0.04
C ASP A 230 -28.97 -21.26 0.43
N HIS A 231 -29.44 -20.13 0.97
CA HIS A 231 -30.81 -19.91 1.42
C HIS A 231 -31.44 -18.74 0.68
N ASP A 232 -32.77 -18.64 0.70
CA ASP A 232 -33.55 -17.64 -0.04
C ASP A 232 -33.51 -16.21 0.55
N GLU A 233 -32.39 -15.83 1.15
CA GLU A 233 -32.14 -14.52 1.72
C GLU A 233 -31.71 -13.47 0.68
N ILE A 234 -31.74 -12.20 1.10
CA ILE A 234 -31.25 -11.08 0.30
C ILE A 234 -30.13 -10.43 1.08
N LEU A 235 -28.90 -10.72 0.65
CA LEU A 235 -27.70 -10.20 1.28
C LEU A 235 -27.64 -8.69 1.16
N ASN A 236 -27.27 -8.07 2.28
CA ASN A 236 -27.00 -6.65 2.35
C ASN A 236 -25.50 -6.41 2.46
N VAL A 237 -24.89 -6.01 1.36
CA VAL A 237 -23.44 -5.88 1.23
C VAL A 237 -23.02 -4.41 1.25
N ARG A 238 -22.16 -4.04 2.20
CA ARG A 238 -21.74 -2.65 2.46
C ARG A 238 -20.25 -2.57 2.74
N TRP A 239 -19.71 -1.36 2.71
CA TRP A 239 -18.37 -1.12 3.23
C TRP A 239 -18.33 -1.30 4.74
N ALA A 240 -17.31 -1.98 5.25
CA ALA A 240 -17.17 -2.16 6.68
C ALA A 240 -16.60 -0.88 7.34
N THR A 241 -17.08 -0.60 8.54
CA THR A 241 -16.47 0.40 9.43
C THR A 241 -15.19 -0.18 10.06
N ALA A 242 -14.40 0.67 10.74
CA ALA A 242 -13.25 0.17 11.50
C ALA A 242 -13.72 -0.77 12.61
N ASP A 243 -13.02 -1.90 12.79
CA ASP A 243 -13.33 -2.83 13.88
C ASP A 243 -13.15 -2.10 15.22
N PRO A 244 -14.14 -2.13 16.13
CA PRO A 244 -14.02 -1.47 17.44
C PRO A 244 -12.97 -2.12 18.34
N ASN A 245 -12.50 -3.35 18.06
CA ASN A 245 -11.49 -4.00 18.88
C ASN A 245 -10.10 -3.34 18.74
N PRO A 246 -9.47 -2.82 19.82
CA PRO A 246 -8.17 -2.16 19.74
C PRO A 246 -7.06 -3.07 19.20
N MET A 247 -7.10 -4.39 19.47
CA MET A 247 -6.11 -5.32 18.91
C MET A 247 -6.24 -5.47 17.39
N ALA A 248 -7.46 -5.38 16.85
CA ALA A 248 -7.69 -5.44 15.41
C ALA A 248 -7.22 -4.15 14.74
N GLN A 249 -7.45 -3.00 15.37
CA GLN A 249 -6.94 -1.70 14.90
C GLN A 249 -5.41 -1.68 14.90
N ALA A 250 -4.76 -2.11 15.98
CA ALA A 250 -3.31 -2.17 16.07
C ALA A 250 -2.69 -3.07 14.99
N ARG A 251 -3.34 -4.19 14.66
CA ARG A 251 -2.91 -5.07 13.57
C ARG A 251 -3.01 -4.40 12.21
N GLU A 252 -4.12 -3.71 11.94
CA GLU A 252 -4.30 -3.02 10.67
C GLU A 252 -3.32 -1.84 10.53
N VAL A 253 -3.11 -1.08 11.60
CA VAL A 253 -2.10 -0.01 11.66
C VAL A 253 -0.71 -0.58 11.37
N ARG A 254 -0.31 -1.67 12.04
CA ARG A 254 0.98 -2.34 11.77
C ARG A 254 1.11 -2.79 10.32
N ARG A 255 0.04 -3.31 9.73
CA ARG A 255 0.03 -3.74 8.32
C ARG A 255 0.10 -2.56 7.34
N ILE A 256 -0.55 -1.44 7.66
CA ILE A 256 -0.43 -0.19 6.90
C ILE A 256 0.99 0.37 7.01
N GLU A 257 1.60 0.34 8.21
CA GLU A 257 2.98 0.77 8.44
C GLU A 257 3.98 -0.10 7.67
N GLU A 258 3.80 -1.42 7.64
CA GLU A 258 4.63 -2.34 6.86
C GLU A 258 4.51 -2.07 5.35
N GLN A 259 3.28 -1.89 4.86
CA GLN A 259 3.02 -1.54 3.46
C GLN A 259 3.60 -0.17 3.09
N ALA A 260 3.51 0.82 3.99
CA ALA A 260 4.14 2.12 3.82
C ALA A 260 5.66 2.01 3.81
N ALA A 261 6.25 1.19 4.70
CA ALA A 261 7.68 0.93 4.74
C ALA A 261 8.17 0.24 3.45
N GLU A 262 7.43 -0.72 2.90
CA GLU A 262 7.77 -1.36 1.62
C GLU A 262 7.69 -0.35 0.45
N ALA A 263 6.64 0.48 0.42
CA ALA A 263 6.51 1.52 -0.59
C ALA A 263 7.64 2.57 -0.50
N ILE A 264 8.04 2.95 0.72
CA ILE A 264 9.17 3.85 0.97
C ILE A 264 10.49 3.18 0.56
N ARG A 265 10.72 1.91 0.91
CA ARG A 265 11.91 1.16 0.48
C ARG A 265 12.02 1.08 -1.04
N ARG A 266 10.89 0.91 -1.73
CA ARG A 266 10.84 0.89 -3.20
C ARG A 266 11.07 2.27 -3.82
N ALA A 267 10.75 3.34 -3.11
CA ALA A 267 10.91 4.72 -3.58
C ALA A 267 12.30 5.31 -3.28
N LEU A 268 12.94 4.88 -2.20
CA LEU A 268 14.30 5.26 -1.83
C LEU A 268 15.33 4.56 -2.74
N SER A 269 16.50 5.17 -2.90
CA SER A 269 17.59 4.56 -3.67
C SER A 269 18.16 3.34 -2.93
N ASP A 270 18.61 2.36 -3.70
CA ASP A 270 19.22 1.14 -3.16
C ASP A 270 20.43 1.45 -2.26
N GLU A 271 21.18 2.51 -2.57
CA GLU A 271 22.29 3.02 -1.74
C GLU A 271 21.81 3.45 -0.35
N PHE A 272 20.73 4.22 -0.27
CA PHE A 272 20.19 4.71 0.99
C PHE A 272 19.54 3.59 1.81
N VAL A 273 18.87 2.64 1.15
CA VAL A 273 18.36 1.43 1.82
C VAL A 273 19.52 0.58 2.35
N ALA A 274 20.60 0.41 1.60
CA ALA A 274 21.78 -0.33 2.04
C ALA A 274 22.52 0.34 3.22
N GLU A 275 22.51 1.68 3.28
CA GLU A 275 23.01 2.44 4.42
C GLU A 275 22.16 2.20 5.68
N ILE A 276 20.82 2.29 5.57
CA ILE A 276 19.89 2.03 6.69
C ILE A 276 19.99 0.58 7.17
N GLU A 277 20.09 -0.39 6.26
CA GLU A 277 20.22 -1.81 6.59
C GLU A 277 21.63 -2.17 7.09
N GLY A 278 22.58 -1.22 7.10
CA GLY A 278 23.97 -1.43 7.50
C GLY A 278 24.70 -2.46 6.62
N LYS A 279 24.15 -2.76 5.45
CA LYS A 279 24.57 -3.85 4.55
C LYS A 279 25.46 -3.34 3.43
N ASP A 280 25.77 -2.05 3.43
CA ASP A 280 26.63 -1.42 2.45
C ASP A 280 28.06 -2.00 2.50
N PRO A 281 28.48 -2.76 1.46
CA PRO A 281 29.81 -3.34 1.39
C PRO A 281 30.88 -2.28 1.13
N GLU A 282 30.54 -1.14 0.52
CA GLU A 282 31.42 0.00 0.34
C GLU A 282 31.60 0.77 1.64
N ALA A 283 30.55 1.01 2.43
CA ALA A 283 30.68 1.68 3.72
C ALA A 283 31.54 0.86 4.69
N ARG A 284 31.45 -0.48 4.67
CA ARG A 284 32.31 -1.36 5.47
C ARG A 284 33.76 -1.36 4.96
N LYS A 285 33.98 -1.32 3.64
CA LYS A 285 35.32 -1.20 3.05
C LYS A 285 35.94 0.18 3.30
N ARG A 286 35.17 1.26 3.16
CA ARG A 286 35.57 2.65 3.48
C ARG A 286 35.90 2.76 4.96
N ARG A 287 35.07 2.21 5.85
CA ARG A 287 35.39 2.09 7.28
C ARG A 287 36.68 1.31 7.54
N LYS A 288 36.91 0.20 6.84
CA LYS A 288 38.15 -0.59 6.99
C LYS A 288 39.39 0.13 6.44
N ILE A 289 39.25 0.93 5.38
CA ILE A 289 40.32 1.75 4.82
C ILE A 289 40.61 2.95 5.73
N GLU A 290 39.58 3.65 6.21
CA GLU A 290 39.71 4.78 7.15
C GLU A 290 40.26 4.34 8.52
N SER A 291 39.85 3.17 9.00
CA SER A 291 40.33 2.56 10.25
C SER A 291 41.76 2.01 10.17
N SER A 292 42.28 1.80 8.96
CA SER A 292 43.66 1.31 8.78
C SER A 292 44.73 2.37 9.05
N TYR A 293 44.37 3.67 9.08
CA TYR A 293 45.29 4.79 9.31
C TYR A 293 46.63 4.72 8.54
N GLY A 294 46.68 4.03 7.40
CA GLY A 294 47.88 3.82 6.60
C GLY A 294 48.84 2.72 7.08
N LEU A 295 48.48 1.92 8.09
CA LEU A 295 49.26 0.77 8.58
C LEU A 295 48.75 -0.54 7.97
N GLU A 296 49.64 -1.29 7.31
CA GLU A 296 49.31 -2.54 6.64
C GLU A 296 48.89 -3.61 7.67
N GLY A 297 47.63 -4.04 7.63
CA GLY A 297 47.09 -5.09 8.50
C GLY A 297 46.55 -4.65 9.87
N TYR A 298 46.52 -3.34 10.16
CA TYR A 298 45.92 -2.81 11.39
C TYR A 298 44.45 -2.41 11.15
N GLU A 299 43.54 -2.87 11.99
CA GLU A 299 42.13 -2.45 12.01
C GLU A 299 41.86 -1.86 13.40
N ALA A 300 41.71 -0.54 13.48
CA ALA A 300 41.48 0.13 14.74
C ALA A 300 40.12 -0.30 15.32
N PRO A 301 40.07 -0.68 16.62
CA PRO A 301 38.81 -0.97 17.29
C PRO A 301 37.83 0.19 17.22
N ASP A 302 36.52 -0.11 17.17
CA ASP A 302 35.45 0.88 17.01
C ASP A 302 35.53 2.01 18.06
N GLU A 303 35.91 1.69 19.30
CA GLU A 303 36.10 2.66 20.39
C GLU A 303 37.18 3.71 20.07
N VAL A 304 38.25 3.33 19.38
CA VAL A 304 39.37 4.21 19.02
C VAL A 304 39.05 5.00 17.75
N HIS A 305 38.35 4.38 16.80
CA HIS A 305 37.96 5.01 15.54
C HIS A 305 36.86 6.07 15.73
N PHE A 306 35.92 5.87 16.67
CA PHE A 306 34.85 6.83 16.95
C PHE A 306 35.12 7.76 18.14
N ALA A 307 36.28 7.64 18.80
CA ALA A 307 36.68 8.56 19.87
C ALA A 307 36.73 10.02 19.38
N ARG A 308 36.15 10.94 20.16
CA ARG A 308 36.19 12.39 19.93
C ARG A 308 36.88 13.09 21.10
N GLY A 309 37.73 14.06 20.81
CA GLY A 309 38.44 14.86 21.82
C GLY A 309 39.89 15.16 21.45
N ALA A 310 40.56 15.99 22.26
CA ALA A 310 41.94 16.44 21.99
C ALA A 310 42.99 15.31 21.87
N HIS A 311 42.72 14.18 22.53
CA HIS A 311 43.55 12.97 22.52
C HIS A 311 43.01 11.88 21.58
N ALA A 312 42.02 12.16 20.73
CA ALA A 312 41.55 11.20 19.75
C ALA A 312 42.66 10.87 18.75
N VAL A 313 42.90 9.56 18.56
CA VAL A 313 43.89 9.03 17.61
C VAL A 313 43.36 9.14 16.17
N ASN A 314 42.04 9.24 15.99
CA ASN A 314 41.43 9.51 14.68
C ASN A 314 41.59 10.99 14.29
N PRO A 315 42.19 11.33 13.13
CA PRO A 315 42.21 12.71 12.61
C PRO A 315 40.83 13.36 12.56
N ARG A 316 39.78 12.59 12.24
CA ARG A 316 38.39 13.08 12.17
C ARG A 316 37.74 13.33 13.55
N GLY A 317 38.26 12.70 14.59
CA GLY A 317 37.84 12.91 15.99
C GLY A 317 38.55 14.10 16.66
N ARG A 318 39.60 14.62 16.01
CA ARG A 318 40.40 15.77 16.45
C ARG A 318 39.96 17.10 15.82
N GLU A 319 39.21 17.06 14.71
CA GLU A 319 38.61 18.26 14.10
C GLU A 319 37.74 19.01 15.13
N GLY A 320 38.16 20.23 15.49
CA GLY A 320 37.49 21.10 16.47
C GLY A 320 37.97 20.97 17.93
N PHE A 321 38.91 20.07 18.23
CA PHE A 321 39.55 19.93 19.55
C PHE A 321 41.08 20.09 19.46
N GLU A 322 41.53 21.04 18.64
CA GLU A 322 42.95 21.36 18.52
C GLU A 322 43.45 21.96 19.84
N LEU A 323 44.44 21.32 20.46
CA LEU A 323 45.20 21.93 21.56
C LEU A 323 46.13 22.98 20.95
N GLU A 324 46.02 24.22 21.43
CA GLU A 324 46.84 25.36 20.99
C GLU A 324 48.33 25.20 21.33
N ASP A 325 48.69 24.22 22.16
CA ASP A 325 50.08 23.94 22.52
C ASP A 325 50.63 22.74 21.76
N GLN A 326 51.04 23.00 20.52
CA GLN A 326 52.21 22.33 19.97
C GLN A 326 53.45 22.84 20.72
N GLN A 327 53.55 22.49 22.01
CA GLN A 327 54.74 22.65 22.80
C GLN A 327 55.79 21.75 22.15
N ARG A 328 56.65 22.38 21.34
CA ARG A 328 57.88 21.81 20.80
C ARG A 328 58.53 21.01 21.93
N HIS A 329 58.69 19.70 21.74
CA HIS A 329 59.68 18.96 22.52
C HIS A 329 61.07 19.40 22.04
N MET A 330 61.46 20.59 22.48
CA MET A 330 62.84 21.08 22.50
C MET A 330 63.56 20.31 23.61
N ILE A 331 64.59 19.56 23.22
CA ILE A 331 65.59 19.03 24.15
C ILE A 331 66.41 20.24 24.59
N GLU A 332 66.20 20.74 25.81
CA GLU A 332 66.96 21.85 26.36
C GLU A 332 67.64 21.45 27.67
N SER A 333 68.97 21.35 27.59
CA SER A 333 69.87 21.43 28.74
C SER A 333 71.03 22.33 28.34
N GLY A 334 71.12 23.53 28.93
CA GLY A 334 72.25 24.43 28.75
C GLY A 334 71.88 25.91 28.90
N GLU A 335 71.73 26.35 30.14
CA GLU A 335 71.64 27.76 30.53
C GLU A 335 72.85 28.57 30.03
N ALA A 336 72.64 29.81 29.56
CA ALA A 336 73.25 31.05 30.09
C ALA A 336 73.11 32.26 29.13
N PHE A 337 73.02 33.45 29.75
CA PHE A 337 73.17 34.82 29.22
C PHE A 337 72.02 35.37 28.35
N ALA A 338 71.72 36.67 28.27
CA ALA A 338 71.85 37.89 29.09
C ALA A 338 71.22 38.99 28.21
N ASP A 339 70.67 40.02 28.86
CA ASP A 339 70.42 41.39 28.37
C ASP A 339 69.42 41.74 27.25
N ASP A 340 68.53 42.65 27.67
CA ASP A 340 68.21 43.96 27.08
C ASP A 340 67.08 44.20 26.06
N ALA A 341 66.39 45.31 26.37
CA ALA A 341 65.76 46.31 25.50
C ALA A 341 64.25 46.21 25.10
N ILE A 342 63.44 46.96 25.86
CA ILE A 342 62.21 47.70 25.48
C ILE A 342 62.68 48.91 24.60
N PRO A 343 61.97 49.47 23.58
CA PRO A 343 60.66 50.14 23.75
C PRO A 343 59.74 50.36 22.51
N GLY A 344 58.54 50.89 22.77
CA GLY A 344 57.79 51.63 21.75
C GLY A 344 56.29 51.83 22.01
N GLN A 345 55.95 52.85 22.81
CA GLN A 345 54.68 53.58 22.70
C GLN A 345 54.71 54.41 21.40
N GLU A 346 53.55 54.65 20.76
CA GLU A 346 52.96 55.99 20.61
C GLU A 346 51.94 56.14 19.47
N HIS A 347 50.90 56.92 19.79
CA HIS A 347 50.13 57.85 18.96
C HIS A 347 48.98 57.38 18.06
N GLN A 348 47.80 57.52 18.67
CA GLN A 348 46.55 58.00 18.08
C GLN A 348 46.73 59.31 17.28
N GLN A 349 46.13 59.39 16.09
CA GLN A 349 45.11 60.41 15.78
C GLN A 349 44.44 60.20 14.40
N GLN A 350 43.11 60.36 14.43
CA GLN A 350 42.23 61.01 13.45
C GLN A 350 41.58 60.26 12.26
N GLN A 351 40.24 60.35 12.30
CA GLN A 351 39.27 60.70 11.23
C GLN A 351 38.48 59.60 10.49
N GLN A 352 37.19 59.54 10.88
CA GLN A 352 35.96 59.71 10.09
C GLN A 352 35.47 58.68 9.05
N GLN A 353 34.19 58.32 9.25
CA GLN A 353 33.14 57.91 8.28
C GLN A 353 33.32 56.51 7.64
N GLN A 354 32.34 55.62 7.55
CA GLN A 354 30.91 55.76 7.28
C GLN A 354 30.18 54.43 7.66
N GLN A 355 28.99 54.58 8.23
CA GLN A 355 27.75 53.85 7.95
C GLN A 355 27.63 52.29 7.99
N GLN A 356 26.65 51.91 8.81
CA GLN A 356 25.59 50.89 8.60
C GLN A 356 25.77 49.46 9.14
N GLN A 357 25.00 49.25 10.22
CA GLN A 357 24.00 48.18 10.43
C GLN A 357 24.38 46.89 11.18
N GLN A 358 23.56 46.69 12.22
CA GLN A 358 23.03 45.46 12.82
C GLN A 358 23.77 44.85 14.02
N GLN A 359 23.16 45.13 15.19
CA GLN A 359 23.28 44.37 16.42
C GLN A 359 22.46 43.05 16.34
N PRO A 360 22.77 42.09 17.23
CA PRO A 360 22.49 40.67 17.07
C PRO A 360 21.16 40.26 17.73
N GLN A 361 20.56 39.18 17.22
CA GLN A 361 19.60 38.38 18.00
C GLN A 361 20.08 36.94 18.08
N GLN A 362 20.32 36.55 19.33
CA GLN A 362 20.47 35.18 19.80
C GLN A 362 19.20 34.40 19.47
N GLU A 363 19.35 33.20 18.91
CA GLU A 363 18.27 32.20 18.91
C GLU A 363 18.71 30.95 19.69
N GLU A 364 17.86 30.66 20.66
CA GLU A 364 17.90 29.56 21.61
C GLU A 364 17.91 28.20 20.92
N GLN A 365 18.84 27.34 21.33
CA GLN A 365 18.79 25.92 21.06
C GLN A 365 17.62 25.30 21.85
N SER A 366 16.46 25.19 21.20
CA SER A 366 15.38 24.32 21.66
C SER A 366 15.69 22.87 21.27
N GLY A 367 15.62 21.95 22.24
CA GLY A 367 15.89 20.53 22.07
C GLY A 367 14.90 19.85 21.13
N GLY A 368 15.24 19.81 19.84
CA GLY A 368 14.59 18.99 18.83
C GLY A 368 15.36 17.70 18.57
N ILE A 369 14.63 16.59 18.42
CA ILE A 369 15.13 15.20 18.31
C ILE A 369 15.90 14.95 16.98
N PHE A 370 15.96 15.94 16.09
CA PHE A 370 16.53 15.80 14.75
C PHE A 370 17.65 16.81 14.52
N SER A 371 18.83 16.30 14.12
CA SER A 371 20.01 17.08 13.76
C SER A 371 19.77 17.92 12.50
N GLY A 372 20.30 19.16 12.45
CA GLY A 372 20.07 20.12 11.35
C GLY A 372 20.33 19.60 9.93
N SER A 373 21.19 18.59 9.76
CA SER A 373 21.40 17.88 8.49
C SER A 373 20.15 17.15 7.97
N THR A 374 19.36 16.57 8.88
CA THR A 374 18.13 15.84 8.54
C THR A 374 16.99 16.78 8.13
N LEU A 375 16.88 17.95 8.78
CA LEU A 375 15.92 18.99 8.40
C LEU A 375 16.25 19.63 7.03
N ALA A 376 17.54 19.82 6.72
CA ALA A 376 17.97 20.33 5.42
C ALA A 376 17.67 19.35 4.27
N ALA A 377 17.78 18.04 4.51
CA ALA A 377 17.45 17.01 3.54
C ALA A 377 15.92 16.93 3.28
N LEU A 378 15.10 17.04 4.34
CA LEU A 378 13.64 17.05 4.22
C LEU A 378 13.11 18.28 3.46
N ASN A 379 13.69 19.47 3.70
CA ASN A 379 13.31 20.68 2.98
C ASN A 379 13.70 20.67 1.50
N ARG A 380 14.84 20.04 1.15
CA ARG A 380 15.25 19.87 -0.26
C ARG A 380 14.35 18.89 -1.02
N ALA A 381 13.74 17.94 -0.34
CA ALA A 381 12.83 16.96 -0.93
C ALA A 381 11.41 17.50 -1.21
N LYS A 382 11.09 18.76 -0.84
CA LYS A 382 9.75 19.38 -0.98
C LYS A 382 8.61 18.46 -0.49
N ILE A 383 8.84 17.79 0.64
CA ILE A 383 7.81 16.96 1.29
C ILE A 383 7.06 17.87 2.26
N SER A 384 5.82 18.23 1.94
CA SER A 384 4.91 18.85 2.90
C SER A 384 4.36 17.77 3.84
N VAL A 385 4.84 17.75 5.08
CA VAL A 385 4.21 16.95 6.14
C VAL A 385 3.14 17.84 6.80
N PRO A 386 1.84 17.48 6.80
CA PRO A 386 0.86 18.24 7.55
C PRO A 386 1.02 17.93 9.04
N SER A 387 1.81 18.73 9.76
CA SER A 387 1.73 18.78 11.22
C SER A 387 0.46 19.55 11.59
N LYS A 388 -0.55 18.85 12.10
CA LYS A 388 -1.77 19.47 12.61
C LYS A 388 -1.43 20.25 13.89
N PRO A 389 -1.57 21.59 13.95
CA PRO A 389 -1.56 22.26 15.24
C PRO A 389 -2.79 21.80 16.02
N LYS A 390 -2.58 21.49 17.30
CA LYS A 390 -3.65 21.14 18.25
C LYS A 390 -4.60 22.35 18.32
N SER A 391 -5.80 22.22 17.78
CA SER A 391 -6.81 23.28 17.83
C SER A 391 -7.22 23.51 19.29
N ALA A 392 -7.04 24.74 19.77
CA ALA A 392 -7.66 25.21 21.00
C ALA A 392 -9.19 25.08 20.88
N ALA A 393 -9.84 24.67 21.97
CA ALA A 393 -11.30 24.54 22.03
C ALA A 393 -11.98 25.89 21.72
N PRO A 394 -13.04 25.93 20.91
CA PRO A 394 -13.79 27.16 20.69
C PRO A 394 -14.55 27.53 21.97
N ALA A 395 -14.18 28.65 22.59
CA ALA A 395 -15.01 29.35 23.56
C ALA A 395 -16.20 29.99 22.81
N GLY A 396 -17.29 29.23 22.67
CA GLY A 396 -18.59 29.76 22.26
C GLY A 396 -19.34 30.35 23.45
N PRO A 397 -20.20 31.36 23.24
CA PRO A 397 -20.85 32.12 24.32
C PRO A 397 -21.87 31.26 25.06
N LEU A 398 -21.82 31.34 26.40
CA LEU A 398 -22.81 30.82 27.33
C LEU A 398 -24.20 31.37 26.98
N VAL A 399 -25.02 30.53 26.36
CA VAL A 399 -26.47 30.76 26.30
C VAL A 399 -27.05 30.30 27.63
N SER A 400 -27.37 31.26 28.49
CA SER A 400 -28.11 31.08 29.73
C SER A 400 -29.50 30.52 29.41
N TYR A 401 -29.79 29.31 29.87
CA TYR A 401 -31.16 28.79 29.92
C TYR A 401 -31.92 29.57 31.00
N GLY A 402 -32.61 30.61 30.57
CA GLY A 402 -33.59 31.33 31.37
C GLY A 402 -34.84 30.49 31.51
N SER A 403 -35.18 30.20 32.76
CA SER A 403 -36.49 29.80 33.28
C SER A 403 -37.65 30.38 32.46
N ASP A 404 -38.48 29.51 31.89
CA ASP A 404 -39.84 29.88 31.49
C ASP A 404 -40.82 28.94 32.20
N SER A 405 -41.76 29.58 32.88
CA SER A 405 -42.68 29.05 33.86
C SER A 405 -43.91 28.50 33.14
N ASP A 406 -44.37 27.32 33.55
CA ASP A 406 -45.79 26.97 33.43
C ASP A 406 -46.60 28.03 34.21
N ASP A 407 -47.57 28.67 33.55
CA ASP A 407 -48.79 29.24 34.17
C ASP A 407 -49.85 29.52 33.10
N ASP A 408 -51.10 29.30 33.50
CA ASP A 408 -52.35 29.14 32.76
C ASP A 408 -52.84 30.33 31.89
N GLU A 409 -53.53 30.02 30.78
CA GLU A 409 -54.95 30.38 30.50
C GLU A 409 -55.50 29.73 29.21
#